data_AF-A0A5K1BXI7-F1
#
_entry.id   AF-A0A5K1BXI7-F1
#
_cell.length_a   1.000
_cell.length_b   1.000
_cell.length_c   1.000
_cell.angle_alpha   90.00
_cell.angle_beta   90.00
_cell.angle_gamma   90.00
#
_symmetry.space_group_name_H-M   'P 1'
#
loop_
_entity.id
_entity.type
_entity.pdbx_description
1 polymer ?
#
loop_
_entity_poly.entity_id
_entity_poly.type
_entity_poly.pdbx_seq_one_letter_code
_entity_poly.pdbx_strand_id
1 'polypeptide(L)'
;VIGVEMLFHHLANDHALVAEKITRLLIPSYFPLQVPTEEACAKCLELIKRSPCSGEKFCEYAFSQGLCSESLLELVRFFCASALSSEATDSGDRECLIIAASKICISLSGDPSLKKAIHKVFLGRKFKDFLKAAVTPRARTSVLNIATLFSPPDVVEALKYCVSLVMEVADVSENSERQDEVRVAHQLIFSCGLFDEMFGALVDQLQQLVPENLFNSDLNTTKSYATHTKGKKVKLSRKVPFNWNSVKVRPPSKSHQIAEVPVLASSAAWQIKDLLASKHTRVAILVSPLLDLACSVLKIISQVAIERYLHSKLLEISCVEAYMALTLHMALEDKNTTGTHKHNKNEDCDSDSTLTSLGE
;
A
#
# COMPACT_ATOMS: atom_id res chain seq x y z
N VAL A 1 20.99 -2.10 -38.38
CA VAL A 1 19.69 -1.45 -38.06
C VAL A 1 19.07 -2.24 -36.93
N ILE A 2 18.93 -1.65 -35.74
CA ILE A 2 18.17 -2.29 -34.65
C ILE A 2 16.69 -2.17 -35.04
N GLY A 3 15.98 -3.29 -35.15
CA GLY A 3 14.55 -3.28 -35.47
C GLY A 3 13.74 -2.63 -34.34
N VAL A 4 12.67 -1.91 -34.69
CA VAL A 4 11.78 -1.24 -33.72
C VAL A 4 11.24 -2.23 -32.67
N GLU A 5 10.96 -3.47 -33.07
CA GLU A 5 10.52 -4.54 -32.16
C GLU A 5 11.58 -4.91 -31.11
N MET A 6 12.87 -4.88 -31.48
CA MET A 6 13.94 -5.09 -30.49
C MET A 6 14.01 -3.93 -29.50
N LEU A 7 13.81 -2.69 -29.95
CA LEU A 7 13.77 -1.54 -29.04
C LEU A 7 12.62 -1.66 -28.03
N PHE A 8 11.45 -2.10 -28.46
CA PHE A 8 10.31 -2.34 -27.56
C PHE A 8 10.61 -3.49 -26.59
N HIS A 9 11.15 -4.60 -27.07
CA HIS A 9 11.53 -5.71 -26.21
C HIS A 9 12.51 -5.26 -25.09
N HIS A 10 13.52 -4.48 -25.45
CA HIS A 10 14.49 -3.92 -24.49
C HIS A 10 13.85 -2.88 -23.57
N LEU A 11 12.97 -2.02 -24.07
CA LEU A 11 12.24 -1.05 -23.25
C LEU A 11 11.39 -1.73 -22.17
N ALA A 12 10.74 -2.85 -22.51
CA ALA A 12 9.88 -3.59 -21.61
C ALA A 12 10.66 -4.40 -20.55
N ASN A 13 11.77 -5.02 -20.95
CA ASN A 13 12.38 -6.11 -20.16
C ASN A 13 13.79 -5.80 -19.62
N ASP A 14 14.50 -4.80 -20.13
CA ASP A 14 15.84 -4.47 -19.62
C ASP A 14 15.81 -3.66 -18.32
N HIS A 15 17.00 -3.52 -17.74
CA HIS A 15 17.27 -2.68 -16.58
C HIS A 15 16.79 -1.23 -16.78
N ALA A 16 16.36 -0.57 -15.70
CA ALA A 16 15.79 0.79 -15.71
C ALA A 16 16.61 1.81 -16.53
N LEU A 17 17.93 1.84 -16.35
CA LEU A 17 18.84 2.72 -17.08
C LEU A 17 18.82 2.53 -18.60
N VAL A 18 18.53 1.32 -19.09
CA VAL A 18 18.39 1.04 -20.53
C VAL A 18 17.02 1.55 -21.00
N ALA A 19 15.96 1.25 -20.26
CA ALA A 19 14.60 1.71 -20.54
C ALA A 19 14.50 3.25 -20.60
N GLU A 20 15.19 3.96 -19.70
CA GLU A 20 15.32 5.42 -19.72
C GLU A 20 15.96 5.92 -21.02
N LYS A 21 17.11 5.36 -21.41
CA LYS A 21 17.80 5.75 -22.63
C LYS A 21 16.96 5.49 -23.88
N ILE A 22 16.27 4.34 -23.94
CA ILE A 22 15.37 4.03 -25.04
C ILE A 22 14.19 4.99 -25.05
N THR A 23 13.58 5.28 -23.90
CA THR A 23 12.49 6.25 -23.78
C THR A 23 12.90 7.61 -24.34
N ARG A 24 14.09 8.11 -23.96
CA ARG A 24 14.65 9.36 -24.48
C ARG A 24 14.81 9.35 -26.00
N LEU A 25 15.25 8.22 -26.58
CA LEU A 25 15.36 8.04 -28.02
C LEU A 25 14.00 8.02 -28.73
N LEU A 26 12.96 7.49 -28.07
CA LEU A 26 11.62 7.38 -28.63
C LEU A 26 10.81 8.68 -28.53
N ILE A 27 11.09 9.57 -27.56
CA ILE A 27 10.35 10.83 -27.36
C ILE A 27 10.19 11.61 -28.68
N PRO A 28 11.24 11.90 -29.49
CA PRO A 28 11.07 12.63 -30.73
C PRO A 28 10.15 11.95 -31.77
N SER A 29 10.02 10.63 -31.72
CA SER A 29 9.16 9.87 -32.65
C SER A 29 7.68 9.89 -32.23
N TYR A 30 7.41 9.89 -30.92
CA TYR A 30 6.04 9.84 -30.38
C TYR A 30 5.49 11.22 -30.01
N PHE A 31 6.35 12.13 -29.58
CA PHE A 31 6.05 13.55 -29.30
C PHE A 31 6.97 14.49 -30.10
N PRO A 32 6.87 14.49 -31.45
CA PRO A 32 7.60 15.43 -32.26
C PRO A 32 7.11 16.87 -32.04
N LEU A 33 8.04 17.83 -32.00
CA LEU A 33 7.76 19.26 -31.72
C LEU A 33 6.83 19.94 -32.74
N GLN A 34 6.71 19.37 -33.94
CA GLN A 34 6.00 19.97 -35.08
C GLN A 34 4.58 19.44 -35.25
N VAL A 35 4.16 18.48 -34.41
CA VAL A 35 2.88 17.78 -34.53
C VAL A 35 1.94 18.26 -33.41
N PRO A 36 0.63 18.43 -33.69
CA PRO A 36 -0.34 18.75 -32.64
C PRO A 36 -0.33 17.71 -31.52
N THR A 37 -0.53 18.17 -30.28
CA THR A 37 -0.49 17.30 -29.08
C THR A 37 -1.47 16.13 -29.17
N GLU A 38 -2.64 16.31 -29.80
CA GLU A 38 -3.64 15.26 -30.00
C GLU A 38 -3.12 14.11 -30.89
N GLU A 39 -2.44 14.43 -32.00
CA GLU A 39 -1.85 13.43 -32.88
C GLU A 39 -0.68 12.71 -32.17
N ALA A 40 0.10 13.42 -31.36
CA ALA A 40 1.13 12.80 -30.52
C ALA A 40 0.54 11.83 -29.49
N CYS A 41 -0.58 12.19 -28.85
CA CYS A 41 -1.30 11.31 -27.94
C CYS A 41 -1.82 10.05 -28.65
N ALA A 42 -2.36 10.19 -29.87
CA ALA A 42 -2.78 9.06 -30.69
C ALA A 42 -1.60 8.14 -31.05
N LYS A 43 -0.43 8.68 -31.37
CA LYS A 43 0.79 7.87 -31.61
C LYS A 43 1.20 7.09 -30.36
N CYS A 44 1.09 7.68 -29.17
CA CYS A 44 1.34 6.97 -27.92
C CYS A 44 0.31 5.88 -27.60
N LEU A 45 -0.96 6.10 -27.94
CA LEU A 45 -1.98 5.05 -27.86
C LEU A 45 -1.61 3.86 -28.75
N GLU A 46 -1.16 4.11 -29.98
CA GLU A 46 -0.73 3.04 -30.89
C GLU A 46 0.54 2.32 -30.40
N LEU A 47 1.46 3.00 -29.69
CA LEU A 47 2.55 2.34 -28.99
C LEU A 47 2.03 1.35 -27.93
N ILE A 48 1.08 1.79 -27.10
CA ILE A 48 0.51 0.95 -26.04
C ILE A 48 -0.20 -0.27 -26.64
N LYS A 49 -1.02 -0.08 -27.67
CA LYS A 49 -1.71 -1.19 -28.35
C LYS A 49 -0.74 -2.17 -28.99
N ARG A 50 0.32 -1.66 -29.63
CA ARG A 50 1.34 -2.51 -30.29
C ARG A 50 2.22 -3.24 -29.30
N SER A 51 2.58 -2.61 -28.19
CA SER A 51 3.47 -3.18 -27.17
C SER A 51 3.14 -2.61 -25.78
N PRO A 52 2.17 -3.21 -25.06
CA PRO A 52 1.69 -2.69 -23.78
C PRO A 52 2.77 -2.42 -22.74
N CYS A 53 3.61 -3.41 -22.43
CA CYS A 53 4.67 -3.28 -21.43
C CYS A 53 5.68 -2.18 -21.80
N SER A 54 5.98 -2.03 -23.09
CA SER A 54 6.87 -0.97 -23.59
C SER A 54 6.23 0.40 -23.46
N GLY A 55 4.93 0.51 -23.79
CA GLY A 55 4.16 1.74 -23.63
C GLY A 55 4.07 2.19 -22.17
N GLU A 56 3.87 1.26 -21.24
CA GLU A 56 3.90 1.54 -19.81
C GLU A 56 5.26 2.07 -19.35
N LYS A 57 6.35 1.43 -19.78
CA LYS A 57 7.73 1.86 -19.47
C LYS A 57 8.07 3.22 -20.07
N PHE A 58 7.61 3.47 -21.30
CA PHE A 58 7.71 4.80 -21.91
C PHE A 58 7.02 5.85 -21.03
N CYS A 59 5.78 5.58 -20.59
CA CYS A 59 5.00 6.48 -19.74
C CYS A 59 5.61 6.69 -18.34
N GLU A 60 6.27 5.67 -17.79
CA GLU A 60 6.99 5.73 -16.51
C GLU A 60 8.18 6.70 -16.58
N TYR A 61 8.96 6.66 -17.66
CA TYR A 61 10.19 7.44 -17.77
C TYR A 61 10.07 8.75 -18.55
N ALA A 62 9.00 8.96 -19.34
CA ALA A 62 8.87 10.08 -20.27
C ALA A 62 9.19 11.45 -19.64
N PHE A 63 8.69 11.71 -18.42
CA PHE A 63 8.97 12.97 -17.72
C PHE A 63 10.46 13.15 -17.39
N SER A 64 11.07 12.13 -16.77
CA SER A 64 12.50 12.15 -16.40
C SER A 64 13.44 12.27 -17.59
N GLN A 65 12.98 11.82 -18.77
CA GLN A 65 13.75 11.82 -20.01
C GLN A 65 13.49 13.06 -20.88
N GLY A 66 12.75 14.04 -20.38
CA GLY A 66 12.64 15.37 -20.97
C GLY A 66 11.33 15.70 -21.70
N LEU A 67 10.31 14.84 -21.62
CA LEU A 67 8.97 15.22 -22.10
C LEU A 67 8.34 16.23 -21.14
N CYS A 68 7.82 17.34 -21.66
CA CYS A 68 7.27 18.41 -20.83
C CYS A 68 6.00 18.01 -20.10
N SER A 69 5.77 18.63 -18.95
CA SER A 69 4.65 18.32 -18.06
C SER A 69 3.28 18.58 -18.70
N GLU A 70 3.19 19.57 -19.58
CA GLU A 70 1.97 19.96 -20.28
C GLU A 70 1.51 18.86 -21.24
N SER A 71 2.44 18.34 -22.05
CA SER A 71 2.16 17.22 -22.97
C SER A 71 1.76 15.96 -22.20
N LEU A 72 2.40 15.69 -21.07
CA LEU A 72 2.07 14.55 -20.20
C LEU A 72 0.69 14.69 -19.55
N LEU A 73 0.32 15.90 -19.11
CA LEU A 73 -1.02 16.16 -18.58
C LEU A 73 -2.09 15.95 -19.65
N GLU A 74 -1.85 16.37 -20.90
CA GLU A 74 -2.78 16.06 -21.99
C GLU A 74 -2.84 14.57 -22.30
N LEU A 75 -1.71 13.87 -22.25
CA LEU A 75 -1.68 12.43 -22.45
C LEU A 75 -2.50 11.70 -21.36
N VAL A 76 -2.42 12.13 -20.10
CA VAL A 76 -3.26 11.58 -19.02
C VAL A 76 -4.74 11.82 -19.31
N ARG A 77 -5.12 13.03 -19.74
CA ARG A 77 -6.52 13.31 -20.10
C ARG A 77 -7.00 12.45 -21.26
N PHE A 78 -6.17 12.31 -22.29
CA PHE A 78 -6.44 11.48 -23.45
C PHE A 78 -6.64 10.01 -23.06
N PHE A 79 -5.70 9.41 -22.32
CA PHE A 79 -5.82 8.03 -21.85
C PHE A 79 -7.03 7.81 -20.95
N CYS A 80 -7.33 8.73 -20.03
CA CYS A 80 -8.53 8.64 -19.22
C CYS A 80 -9.81 8.70 -20.07
N ALA A 81 -9.88 9.57 -21.07
CA ALA A 81 -11.02 9.65 -21.97
C ALA A 81 -11.17 8.38 -22.82
N SER A 82 -10.07 7.87 -23.39
CA SER A 82 -10.05 6.63 -24.17
C SER A 82 -10.45 5.41 -23.34
N ALA A 83 -9.90 5.26 -22.14
CA ALA A 83 -10.21 4.14 -21.25
C ALA A 83 -11.67 4.13 -20.76
N LEU A 84 -12.33 5.30 -20.74
CA LEU A 84 -13.74 5.45 -20.37
C LEU A 84 -14.69 5.43 -21.57
N SER A 85 -14.17 5.41 -22.80
CA SER A 85 -15.00 5.37 -23.99
C SER A 85 -15.76 4.05 -24.10
N SER A 86 -17.03 4.12 -24.53
CA SER A 86 -17.85 2.95 -24.83
C SER A 86 -17.52 2.34 -26.19
N GLU A 87 -16.74 3.03 -27.02
CA GLU A 87 -16.33 2.55 -28.35
C GLU A 87 -15.24 1.49 -28.19
N ALA A 88 -15.67 0.23 -28.27
CA ALA A 88 -14.92 -1.00 -28.58
C ALA A 88 -13.41 -1.02 -28.23
N THR A 89 -13.04 -0.52 -27.05
CA THR A 89 -11.69 -0.70 -26.53
C THR A 89 -11.68 -2.05 -25.84
N ASP A 90 -10.83 -2.97 -26.28
CA ASP A 90 -10.73 -4.28 -25.63
C ASP A 90 -10.43 -4.10 -24.13
N SER A 91 -10.87 -5.06 -23.32
CA SER A 91 -10.63 -5.06 -21.89
C SER A 91 -9.14 -4.93 -21.55
N GLY A 92 -8.26 -5.52 -22.36
CA GLY A 92 -6.81 -5.41 -22.25
C GLY A 92 -6.29 -4.00 -22.58
N ASP A 93 -6.74 -3.41 -23.69
CA ASP A 93 -6.37 -2.04 -24.07
C ASP A 93 -6.73 -1.04 -22.98
N ARG A 94 -7.92 -1.18 -22.39
CA ARG A 94 -8.39 -0.32 -21.31
C ARG A 94 -7.53 -0.43 -20.06
N GLU A 95 -7.14 -1.64 -19.67
CA GLU A 95 -6.22 -1.87 -18.56
C GLU A 95 -4.87 -1.17 -18.82
N CYS A 96 -4.30 -1.35 -20.01
CA CYS A 96 -3.00 -0.77 -20.36
C CYS A 96 -3.03 0.77 -20.31
N LEU A 97 -4.13 1.39 -20.75
CA LEU A 97 -4.33 2.84 -20.65
C LEU A 97 -4.44 3.33 -19.21
N ILE A 98 -5.13 2.58 -18.34
CA ILE A 98 -5.23 2.91 -16.91
C ILE A 98 -3.84 2.88 -16.26
N ILE A 99 -3.05 1.84 -16.55
CA ILE A 99 -1.71 1.69 -16.01
C ILE A 99 -0.79 2.80 -16.52
N ALA A 100 -0.80 3.07 -17.83
CA ALA A 100 0.00 4.14 -18.43
C ALA A 100 -0.33 5.52 -17.83
N ALA A 101 -1.61 5.85 -17.68
CA ALA A 101 -2.04 7.10 -17.05
C ALA A 101 -1.55 7.19 -15.59
N SER A 102 -1.61 6.10 -14.83
CA SER A 102 -1.09 6.04 -13.45
C SER A 102 0.42 6.27 -13.40
N LYS A 103 1.20 5.64 -14.30
CA LYS A 103 2.67 5.83 -14.38
C LYS A 103 3.05 7.28 -14.64
N ILE A 104 2.33 7.97 -15.54
CA ILE A 104 2.53 9.40 -15.76
C ILE A 104 2.16 10.20 -14.51
N CYS A 105 1.02 9.91 -13.87
CA CYS A 105 0.63 10.61 -12.66
C CYS A 105 1.69 10.46 -11.55
N ILE A 106 2.22 9.25 -11.35
CA ILE A 106 3.28 8.98 -10.37
C ILE A 106 4.53 9.80 -10.68
N SER A 107 4.98 9.84 -11.93
CA SER A 107 6.20 10.58 -12.32
C SER A 107 6.05 12.10 -12.13
N LEU A 108 4.83 12.63 -12.30
CA LEU A 108 4.52 14.05 -12.08
C LEU A 108 4.23 14.40 -10.60
N SER A 109 4.13 13.40 -9.71
CA SER A 109 3.70 13.62 -8.31
C SER A 109 4.72 14.39 -7.45
N GLY A 110 5.95 14.58 -7.92
CA GLY A 110 6.95 15.38 -7.21
C GLY A 110 6.64 16.87 -7.14
N ASP A 111 5.87 17.40 -8.11
CA ASP A 111 5.58 18.83 -8.22
C ASP A 111 4.19 19.19 -7.65
N PRO A 112 4.10 20.02 -6.60
CA PRO A 112 2.83 20.44 -6.01
C PRO A 112 1.88 21.16 -6.98
N SER A 113 2.40 21.86 -7.98
CA SER A 113 1.58 22.55 -9.00
C SER A 113 0.90 21.54 -9.93
N LEU A 114 1.65 20.51 -10.35
CA LEU A 114 1.14 19.42 -11.17
C LEU A 114 0.16 18.53 -10.39
N LYS A 115 0.36 18.34 -9.08
CA LYS A 115 -0.63 17.66 -8.23
C LYS A 115 -2.01 18.29 -8.34
N LYS A 116 -2.10 19.63 -8.34
CA LYS A 116 -3.38 20.33 -8.51
C LYS A 116 -3.96 20.12 -9.91
N ALA A 117 -3.12 20.09 -10.94
CA ALA A 117 -3.55 19.84 -12.31
C ALA A 117 -4.09 18.41 -12.49
N ILE A 118 -3.39 17.40 -11.96
CA ILE A 118 -3.82 15.99 -11.97
C ILE A 118 -5.11 15.82 -11.18
N HIS A 119 -5.20 16.44 -10.00
CA HIS A 119 -6.43 16.43 -9.21
C HIS A 119 -7.63 16.92 -10.02
N LYS A 120 -7.46 17.96 -10.85
CA LYS A 120 -8.52 18.45 -11.76
C LYS A 120 -8.96 17.44 -12.82
N VAL A 121 -8.07 16.57 -13.29
CA VAL A 121 -8.40 15.53 -14.28
C VAL A 121 -9.43 14.55 -13.70
N PHE A 122 -9.29 14.23 -12.41
CA PHE A 122 -10.10 13.24 -11.70
C PHE A 122 -11.28 13.82 -10.92
N LEU A 123 -11.66 15.08 -11.16
CA LEU A 123 -12.83 15.71 -10.53
C LEU A 123 -14.16 15.13 -11.01
N GLY A 124 -15.18 15.28 -10.16
CA GLY A 124 -16.52 14.73 -10.41
C GLY A 124 -16.50 13.21 -10.45
N ARG A 125 -17.43 12.62 -11.21
CA ARG A 125 -17.57 11.14 -11.29
C ARG A 125 -16.42 10.44 -12.03
N LYS A 126 -15.50 11.19 -12.65
CA LYS A 126 -14.42 10.62 -13.49
C LYS A 126 -13.57 9.62 -12.73
N PHE A 127 -13.15 9.94 -11.50
CA PHE A 127 -12.38 9.00 -10.70
C PHE A 127 -13.17 7.72 -10.39
N LYS A 128 -14.44 7.85 -10.02
CA LYS A 128 -15.32 6.72 -9.74
C LYS A 128 -15.53 5.84 -10.98
N ASP A 129 -15.73 6.44 -12.15
CA ASP A 129 -15.91 5.71 -13.40
C ASP A 129 -14.59 5.04 -13.83
N PHE A 130 -13.45 5.69 -13.59
CA PHE A 130 -12.12 5.13 -13.82
C PHE A 130 -11.81 3.94 -12.90
N LEU A 131 -12.23 4.01 -11.63
CA LEU A 131 -12.14 2.89 -10.70
C LEU A 131 -13.03 1.71 -11.13
N LYS A 132 -14.24 1.97 -11.63
CA LYS A 132 -15.11 0.91 -12.17
C LYS A 132 -14.56 0.29 -13.45
N ALA A 133 -13.84 1.08 -14.26
CA ALA A 133 -13.19 0.60 -15.48
C ALA A 133 -12.00 -0.34 -15.18
N ALA A 134 -11.37 -0.20 -14.01
CA ALA A 134 -10.31 -1.08 -13.54
C ALA A 134 -10.86 -2.43 -13.05
N VAL A 135 -10.91 -3.42 -13.94
CA VAL A 135 -11.47 -4.75 -13.62
C VAL A 135 -10.42 -5.71 -13.05
N THR A 136 -9.16 -5.60 -13.48
CA THR A 136 -8.05 -6.47 -13.03
C THR A 136 -7.38 -5.91 -11.77
N PRO A 137 -6.73 -6.76 -10.95
CA PRO A 137 -5.96 -6.30 -9.79
C PRO A 137 -4.91 -5.23 -10.17
N ARG A 138 -4.15 -5.46 -11.25
CA ARG A 138 -3.12 -4.52 -11.72
C ARG A 138 -3.68 -3.15 -12.12
N ALA A 139 -4.81 -3.10 -12.83
CA ALA A 139 -5.50 -1.85 -13.14
C ALA A 139 -6.00 -1.16 -11.86
N ARG A 140 -6.57 -1.90 -10.91
CA ARG A 140 -7.07 -1.34 -9.64
C ARG A 140 -5.96 -0.79 -8.79
N THR A 141 -4.85 -1.51 -8.64
CA THR A 141 -3.62 -1.04 -8.01
C THR A 141 -3.18 0.30 -8.62
N SER A 142 -3.24 0.42 -9.94
CA SER A 142 -2.88 1.65 -10.65
C SER A 142 -3.82 2.82 -10.32
N VAL A 143 -5.15 2.60 -10.26
CA VAL A 143 -6.12 3.64 -9.87
C VAL A 143 -5.98 4.01 -8.39
N LEU A 144 -5.77 3.04 -7.50
CA LEU A 144 -5.59 3.29 -6.08
C LEU A 144 -4.30 4.06 -5.80
N ASN A 145 -3.22 3.84 -6.57
CA ASN A 145 -2.00 4.65 -6.46
C ASN A 145 -2.27 6.14 -6.77
N ILE A 146 -3.08 6.42 -7.80
CA ILE A 146 -3.53 7.80 -8.09
C ILE A 146 -4.33 8.34 -6.89
N ALA A 147 -5.22 7.53 -6.30
CA ALA A 147 -6.01 7.93 -5.15
C ALA A 147 -5.14 8.32 -3.94
N THR A 148 -4.13 7.50 -3.64
CA THR A 148 -3.17 7.71 -2.53
C THR A 148 -2.35 8.99 -2.73
N LEU A 149 -1.90 9.27 -3.96
CA LEU A 149 -1.03 10.41 -4.25
C LEU A 149 -1.76 11.76 -4.36
N PHE A 150 -2.98 11.76 -4.91
CA PHE A 150 -3.69 13.00 -5.27
C PHE A 150 -4.98 13.24 -4.50
N SER A 151 -5.44 12.25 -3.70
CA SER A 151 -6.64 12.33 -2.87
C SER A 151 -7.85 12.95 -3.61
N PRO A 152 -8.39 12.27 -4.63
CA PRO A 152 -9.53 12.77 -5.40
C PRO A 152 -10.77 12.94 -4.51
N PRO A 153 -11.75 13.79 -4.88
CA PRO A 153 -12.94 14.05 -4.05
C PRO A 153 -13.75 12.79 -3.72
N ASP A 154 -13.83 11.85 -4.66
CA ASP A 154 -14.59 10.60 -4.54
C ASP A 154 -13.79 9.45 -3.88
N VAL A 155 -12.75 9.77 -3.11
CA VAL A 155 -11.89 8.77 -2.42
C VAL A 155 -12.66 7.81 -1.51
N VAL A 156 -13.85 8.21 -1.03
CA VAL A 156 -14.72 7.37 -0.19
C VAL A 156 -15.09 6.05 -0.86
N GLU A 157 -15.34 6.05 -2.17
CA GLU A 157 -15.69 4.80 -2.87
C GLU A 157 -14.48 3.88 -3.01
N ALA A 158 -13.30 4.45 -3.27
CA ALA A 158 -12.05 3.71 -3.23
C ALA A 158 -11.76 3.16 -1.83
N LEU A 159 -12.05 3.91 -0.77
CA LEU A 159 -11.92 3.45 0.60
C LEU A 159 -12.83 2.26 0.90
N LYS A 160 -14.10 2.29 0.49
CA LYS A 160 -14.99 1.11 0.64
C LYS A 160 -14.41 -0.12 -0.05
N TYR A 161 -13.91 0.05 -1.27
CA TYR A 161 -13.25 -1.02 -1.99
C TYR A 161 -12.03 -1.56 -1.23
N CYS A 162 -11.15 -0.67 -0.74
CA CYS A 162 -9.96 -1.05 0.03
C CYS A 162 -10.31 -1.78 1.34
N VAL A 163 -11.37 -1.36 2.04
CA VAL A 163 -11.84 -2.05 3.25
C VAL A 163 -12.34 -3.44 2.90
N SER A 164 -13.20 -3.58 1.88
CA SER A 164 -13.63 -4.91 1.41
C SER A 164 -12.43 -5.78 1.02
N LEU A 165 -11.48 -5.22 0.27
CA LEU A 165 -10.29 -5.94 -0.17
C LEU A 165 -9.44 -6.43 1.00
N VAL A 166 -9.20 -5.61 2.03
CA VAL A 166 -8.44 -6.00 3.23
C VAL A 166 -9.15 -7.10 4.02
N MET A 167 -10.48 -7.10 4.04
CA MET A 167 -11.29 -8.00 4.86
C MET A 167 -11.63 -9.33 4.17
N GLU A 168 -11.72 -9.37 2.85
CA GLU A 168 -12.17 -10.54 2.06
C GLU A 168 -11.03 -11.45 1.58
N VAL A 169 -9.82 -11.26 2.11
CA VAL A 169 -8.63 -11.92 1.59
C VAL A 169 -8.63 -13.42 1.88
N ALA A 170 -8.89 -14.21 0.85
CA ALA A 170 -8.34 -15.55 0.68
C ALA A 170 -7.17 -15.48 -0.33
N ASP A 171 -6.15 -16.31 -0.14
CA ASP A 171 -5.05 -16.58 -1.09
C ASP A 171 -4.13 -15.39 -1.49
N VAL A 172 -4.17 -14.23 -0.80
CA VAL A 172 -3.25 -13.11 -1.12
C VAL A 172 -1.79 -13.47 -0.89
N SER A 173 -1.47 -14.37 0.05
CA SER A 173 -0.08 -14.78 0.29
C SER A 173 0.58 -15.40 -0.94
N GLU A 174 -0.19 -15.93 -1.90
CA GLU A 174 0.33 -16.63 -3.08
C GLU A 174 0.21 -15.82 -4.38
N ASN A 175 -0.59 -14.75 -4.41
CA ASN A 175 -0.83 -13.96 -5.62
C ASN A 175 -0.18 -12.56 -5.54
N SER A 176 0.94 -12.36 -6.25
CA SER A 176 1.71 -11.12 -6.22
C SER A 176 0.91 -9.88 -6.62
N GLU A 177 0.07 -9.95 -7.65
CA GLU A 177 -0.75 -8.80 -8.07
C GLU A 177 -1.76 -8.41 -6.99
N ARG A 178 -2.33 -9.40 -6.30
CA ARG A 178 -3.23 -9.17 -5.17
C ARG A 178 -2.49 -8.61 -3.96
N GLN A 179 -1.25 -9.02 -3.71
CA GLN A 179 -0.43 -8.41 -2.67
C GLN A 179 -0.18 -6.93 -2.95
N ASP A 180 0.16 -6.58 -4.19
CA ASP A 180 0.37 -5.19 -4.57
C ASP A 180 -0.92 -4.37 -4.44
N GLU A 181 -2.06 -4.96 -4.77
CA GLU A 181 -3.37 -4.33 -4.58
C GLU A 181 -3.65 -4.04 -3.10
N VAL A 182 -3.41 -5.03 -2.22
CA VAL A 182 -3.58 -4.90 -0.76
C VAL A 182 -2.60 -3.87 -0.18
N ARG A 183 -1.34 -3.84 -0.62
CA ARG A 183 -0.36 -2.84 -0.19
C ARG A 183 -0.81 -1.41 -0.51
N VAL A 184 -1.29 -1.17 -1.72
CA VAL A 184 -1.78 0.17 -2.09
C VAL A 184 -3.07 0.51 -1.34
N ALA A 185 -3.93 -0.49 -1.05
CA ALA A 185 -5.08 -0.30 -0.18
C ALA A 185 -4.68 0.10 1.25
N HIS A 186 -3.68 -0.57 1.84
CA HIS A 186 -3.13 -0.19 3.15
C HIS A 186 -2.59 1.25 3.14
N GLN A 187 -1.85 1.63 2.09
CA GLN A 187 -1.34 3.01 1.95
C GLN A 187 -2.48 4.02 1.87
N LEU A 188 -3.54 3.74 1.11
CA LEU A 188 -4.69 4.63 1.00
C LEU A 188 -5.42 4.78 2.34
N ILE A 189 -5.72 3.67 3.00
CA ILE A 189 -6.37 3.63 4.33
C ILE A 189 -5.52 4.40 5.36
N PHE A 190 -4.21 4.15 5.38
CA PHE A 190 -3.28 4.85 6.25
C PHE A 190 -3.28 6.36 5.98
N SER A 191 -3.19 6.78 4.71
CA SER A 191 -3.20 8.20 4.31
C SER A 191 -4.50 8.92 4.68
N CYS A 192 -5.61 8.19 4.80
CA CYS A 192 -6.92 8.71 5.20
C CYS A 192 -7.12 8.75 6.72
N GLY A 193 -6.15 8.27 7.50
CA GLY A 193 -6.20 8.27 8.96
C GLY A 193 -7.03 7.14 9.56
N LEU A 194 -7.19 6.03 8.82
CA LEU A 194 -8.02 4.87 9.21
C LEU A 194 -7.18 3.64 9.58
N PHE A 195 -5.93 3.87 9.99
CA PHE A 195 -5.00 2.79 10.32
C PHE A 195 -5.45 1.99 11.55
N ASP A 196 -5.89 2.68 12.61
CA ASP A 196 -6.30 2.02 13.86
C ASP A 196 -7.50 1.09 13.62
N GLU A 197 -8.46 1.51 12.79
CA GLU A 197 -9.61 0.72 12.39
C GLU A 197 -9.21 -0.52 11.57
N MET A 198 -8.28 -0.35 10.62
CA MET A 198 -7.76 -1.46 9.83
C MET A 198 -6.98 -2.47 10.67
N PHE A 199 -6.06 -1.99 11.52
CA PHE A 199 -5.29 -2.87 12.39
C PHE A 199 -6.19 -3.57 13.39
N GLY A 200 -7.18 -2.88 13.96
CA GLY A 200 -8.20 -3.47 14.82
C GLY A 200 -8.98 -4.59 14.12
N ALA A 201 -9.45 -4.36 12.90
CA ALA A 201 -10.18 -5.37 12.15
C ALA A 201 -9.34 -6.62 11.85
N LEU A 202 -8.04 -6.47 11.56
CA LEU A 202 -7.12 -7.61 11.36
C LEU A 202 -6.89 -8.38 12.67
N VAL A 203 -6.74 -7.68 13.79
CA VAL A 203 -6.58 -8.32 15.12
C VAL A 203 -7.87 -9.05 15.52
N ASP A 204 -9.03 -8.44 15.29
CA ASP A 204 -10.33 -9.06 15.55
C ASP A 204 -10.54 -10.32 14.72
N GLN A 205 -10.13 -10.30 13.43
CA GLN A 205 -10.16 -11.48 12.57
C GLN A 205 -9.30 -12.60 13.15
N LEU A 206 -8.07 -12.32 13.58
CA LEU A 206 -7.22 -13.33 14.20
C LEU A 206 -7.80 -13.83 15.52
N GLN A 207 -8.34 -12.94 16.35
CA GLN A 207 -8.90 -13.28 17.66
C GLN A 207 -10.09 -14.23 17.54
N GLN A 208 -10.97 -14.03 16.56
CA GLN A 208 -12.13 -14.91 16.29
C GLN A 208 -11.72 -16.35 15.97
N LEU A 209 -10.46 -16.58 15.59
CA LEU A 209 -9.93 -17.89 15.22
C LEU A 209 -9.23 -18.59 16.39
N VAL A 210 -9.04 -17.91 17.52
CA VAL A 210 -8.46 -18.51 18.73
C VAL A 210 -9.56 -19.25 19.50
N PRO A 211 -9.39 -20.54 19.82
CA PRO A 211 -10.30 -21.27 20.69
C PRO A 211 -10.44 -20.60 22.06
N GLU A 212 -11.68 -20.41 22.55
CA GLU A 212 -11.96 -19.69 23.80
C GLU A 212 -11.20 -20.27 25.03
N ASN A 213 -10.96 -21.58 25.03
CA ASN A 213 -10.23 -22.27 26.09
C ASN A 213 -8.72 -21.93 26.12
N LEU A 214 -8.10 -21.69 24.96
CA LEU A 214 -6.70 -21.29 24.85
C LEU A 214 -6.54 -19.79 25.09
N PHE A 215 -7.53 -19.00 24.66
CA PHE A 215 -7.52 -17.55 24.86
C PHE A 215 -7.50 -17.18 26.35
N ASN A 216 -8.27 -17.87 27.19
CA ASN A 216 -8.34 -17.59 28.63
C ASN A 216 -7.13 -18.12 29.44
N SER A 217 -6.33 -19.04 28.88
CA SER A 217 -5.18 -19.62 29.59
C SER A 217 -3.94 -18.70 29.53
N ASP A 218 -3.72 -18.05 28.40
CA ASP A 218 -2.54 -17.19 28.16
C ASP A 218 -2.76 -15.70 28.52
N LEU A 219 -4.03 -15.24 28.60
CA LEU A 219 -4.39 -13.82 28.88
C LEU A 219 -4.78 -13.52 30.33
N ASN A 220 -4.65 -14.45 31.29
CA ASN A 220 -4.92 -14.17 32.72
C ASN A 220 -4.00 -13.07 33.32
N THR A 221 -3.09 -12.50 32.54
CA THR A 221 -2.27 -11.33 32.86
C THR A 221 -2.63 -10.04 32.10
N THR A 222 -3.55 -10.06 31.13
CA THR A 222 -3.83 -8.88 30.27
C THR A 222 -5.33 -8.56 30.29
N LYS A 223 -5.69 -7.44 30.93
CA LYS A 223 -7.09 -7.02 31.14
C LYS A 223 -7.88 -6.91 29.84
N SER A 224 -9.11 -7.42 29.89
CA SER A 224 -10.18 -7.30 28.89
C SER A 224 -10.19 -5.95 28.17
N TYR A 225 -9.87 -5.95 26.87
CA TYR A 225 -10.04 -4.82 25.96
C TYR A 225 -11.46 -4.82 25.37
N ALA A 226 -12.48 -4.88 26.22
CA ALA A 226 -13.82 -4.51 25.79
C ALA A 226 -13.94 -2.99 25.86
N THR A 227 -14.35 -2.36 24.75
CA THR A 227 -14.52 -0.91 24.50
C THR A 227 -13.31 -0.18 23.87
N HIS A 228 -13.10 -0.40 22.57
CA HIS A 228 -12.19 0.43 21.76
C HIS A 228 -12.80 1.81 21.48
N THR A 229 -12.53 2.78 22.35
CA THR A 229 -12.40 4.18 21.90
C THR A 229 -11.43 4.94 22.82
N LYS A 230 -10.51 5.69 22.21
CA LYS A 230 -9.56 6.68 22.79
C LYS A 230 -8.13 6.20 23.07
N GLY A 231 -7.48 5.57 22.08
CA GLY A 231 -6.01 5.60 21.98
C GLY A 231 -5.49 6.94 21.41
N LYS A 232 -4.22 7.27 21.64
CA LYS A 232 -3.52 8.41 21.00
C LYS A 232 -3.49 8.16 19.48
N LYS A 233 -4.43 8.76 18.75
CA LYS A 233 -4.50 8.68 17.29
C LYS A 233 -3.17 9.14 16.69
N VAL A 234 -2.62 8.34 15.77
CA VAL A 234 -1.44 8.73 14.99
C VAL A 234 -1.72 10.08 14.32
N LYS A 235 -0.80 11.05 14.52
CA LYS A 235 -0.96 12.42 14.03
C LYS A 235 -0.77 12.44 12.51
N LEU A 236 -1.86 12.31 11.77
CA LEU A 236 -1.88 12.31 10.30
C LEU A 236 -2.45 13.62 9.74
N SER A 237 -2.00 13.98 8.54
CA SER A 237 -2.28 15.26 7.90
C SER A 237 -3.73 15.41 7.40
N ARG A 238 -4.48 14.32 7.28
CA ARG A 238 -5.85 14.32 6.76
C ARG A 238 -6.68 13.21 7.41
N LYS A 239 -7.84 13.56 7.97
CA LYS A 239 -8.86 12.61 8.41
C LYS A 239 -10.07 12.70 7.49
N VAL A 240 -10.43 11.59 6.85
CA VAL A 240 -11.63 11.52 6.01
C VAL A 240 -12.81 11.10 6.91
N PRO A 241 -13.98 11.77 6.83
CA PRO A 241 -15.19 11.32 7.51
C PRO A 241 -15.71 10.05 6.82
N PHE A 242 -15.21 8.90 7.27
CA PHE A 242 -15.56 7.58 6.75
C PHE A 242 -16.01 6.68 7.90
N ASN A 243 -17.09 5.93 7.68
CA ASN A 243 -17.57 4.94 8.64
C ASN A 243 -17.13 3.55 8.20
N TRP A 244 -16.10 3.01 8.85
CA TRP A 244 -15.58 1.66 8.61
C TRP A 244 -16.68 0.59 8.64
N ASN A 245 -17.59 0.68 9.62
CA ASN A 245 -18.66 -0.28 9.85
C ASN A 245 -19.79 -0.23 8.80
N SER A 246 -19.77 0.75 7.89
CA SER A 246 -20.75 0.83 6.80
C SER A 246 -20.48 -0.16 5.66
N VAL A 247 -19.28 -0.75 5.62
CA VAL A 247 -18.90 -1.74 4.62
C VAL A 247 -19.40 -3.12 5.06
N LYS A 248 -20.29 -3.72 4.26
CA LYS A 248 -20.76 -5.08 4.48
C LYS A 248 -19.68 -6.06 4.05
N VAL A 249 -18.89 -6.54 5.00
CA VAL A 249 -17.99 -7.67 4.77
C VAL A 249 -18.83 -8.94 4.70
N ARG A 250 -18.68 -9.74 3.64
CA ARG A 250 -19.40 -11.02 3.53
C ARG A 250 -18.90 -11.97 4.63
N PRO A 251 -19.76 -12.45 5.55
CA PRO A 251 -19.32 -13.43 6.53
C PRO A 251 -18.99 -14.76 5.81
N PRO A 252 -17.99 -15.51 6.28
CA PRO A 252 -17.68 -16.83 5.73
C PRO A 252 -18.91 -17.74 5.83
N SER A 253 -19.12 -18.57 4.81
CA SER A 253 -20.27 -19.47 4.75
C SER A 253 -20.21 -20.49 5.89
N LYS A 254 -21.31 -20.64 6.64
CA LYS A 254 -21.40 -21.56 7.79
C LYS A 254 -21.11 -23.04 7.43
N SER A 255 -21.14 -23.41 6.14
CA SER A 255 -20.90 -24.78 5.69
C SER A 255 -19.43 -25.15 5.50
N HIS A 256 -18.47 -24.20 5.58
CA HIS A 256 -17.04 -24.42 5.25
C HIS A 256 -16.07 -24.04 6.40
N GLN A 257 -16.59 -23.77 7.60
CA GLN A 257 -15.85 -23.16 8.71
C GLN A 257 -14.58 -23.89 9.18
N ILE A 258 -14.41 -25.19 8.94
CA ILE A 258 -13.21 -25.91 9.42
C ILE A 258 -12.03 -25.78 8.43
N ALA A 259 -12.31 -25.61 7.13
CA ALA A 259 -11.29 -25.51 6.09
C ALA A 259 -10.87 -24.06 5.79
N GLU A 260 -11.72 -23.08 6.07
CA GLU A 260 -11.47 -21.65 5.78
C GLU A 260 -10.76 -20.89 6.92
N VAL A 261 -10.79 -21.42 8.15
CA VAL A 261 -10.15 -20.80 9.33
C VAL A 261 -8.63 -20.62 9.18
N PRO A 262 -7.86 -21.61 8.69
CA PRO A 262 -6.43 -21.43 8.40
C PRO A 262 -6.19 -20.28 7.40
N VAL A 263 -6.91 -20.30 6.27
CA VAL A 263 -6.75 -19.31 5.19
C VAL A 263 -6.99 -17.87 5.65
N LEU A 264 -8.02 -17.66 6.48
CA LEU A 264 -8.31 -16.34 7.05
C LEU A 264 -7.23 -15.89 8.05
N ALA A 265 -6.74 -16.79 8.92
CA ALA A 265 -5.64 -16.49 9.84
C ALA A 265 -4.36 -16.14 9.09
N SER A 266 -4.01 -16.93 8.07
CA SER A 266 -2.87 -16.69 7.19
C SER A 266 -2.91 -15.32 6.56
N SER A 267 -4.07 -14.94 6.05
CA SER A 267 -4.26 -13.70 5.31
C SER A 267 -4.11 -12.50 6.22
N ALA A 268 -4.73 -12.51 7.40
CA ALA A 268 -4.57 -11.44 8.38
C ALA A 268 -3.13 -11.36 8.91
N ALA A 269 -2.49 -12.51 9.20
CA ALA A 269 -1.11 -12.57 9.63
C ALA A 269 -0.13 -12.03 8.57
N TRP A 270 -0.30 -12.44 7.31
CA TRP A 270 0.49 -11.93 6.20
C TRP A 270 0.36 -10.40 6.08
N GLN A 271 -0.86 -9.86 6.20
CA GLN A 271 -1.08 -8.41 6.17
C GLN A 271 -0.36 -7.70 7.32
N ILE A 272 -0.43 -8.22 8.55
CA ILE A 272 0.31 -7.64 9.69
C ILE A 272 1.82 -7.67 9.43
N LYS A 273 2.36 -8.78 8.91
CA LYS A 273 3.77 -8.89 8.51
C LYS A 273 4.15 -7.86 7.45
N ASP A 274 3.34 -7.71 6.41
CA ASP A 274 3.58 -6.76 5.32
C ASP A 274 3.55 -5.30 5.83
N LEU A 275 2.61 -4.98 6.72
CA LEU A 275 2.55 -3.68 7.41
C LEU A 275 3.80 -3.40 8.27
N LEU A 276 4.46 -4.41 8.84
CA LEU A 276 5.71 -4.23 9.59
C LEU A 276 6.91 -3.92 8.69
N ALA A 277 6.85 -4.26 7.39
CA ALA A 277 7.94 -3.98 6.44
C ALA A 277 8.11 -2.46 6.20
N SER A 278 7.01 -1.72 6.12
CA SER A 278 7.04 -0.27 5.95
C SER A 278 7.28 0.46 7.28
N LYS A 279 8.19 1.44 7.28
CA LYS A 279 8.57 2.21 8.48
C LYS A 279 7.36 2.91 9.12
N HIS A 280 6.47 3.48 8.33
CA HIS A 280 5.37 4.30 8.84
C HIS A 280 4.29 3.46 9.52
N THR A 281 3.88 2.36 8.88
CA THR A 281 2.89 1.42 9.41
C THR A 281 3.48 0.62 10.57
N ARG A 282 4.76 0.24 10.52
CA ARG A 282 5.45 -0.38 11.66
C ARG A 282 5.40 0.49 12.91
N VAL A 283 5.76 1.77 12.80
CA VAL A 283 5.67 2.70 13.93
C VAL A 283 4.24 2.80 14.45
N ALA A 284 3.24 2.84 13.55
CA ALA A 284 1.84 2.88 13.94
C ALA A 284 1.37 1.60 14.68
N ILE A 285 1.85 0.41 14.28
CA ILE A 285 1.61 -0.85 15.02
C ILE A 285 2.23 -0.78 16.42
N LEU A 286 3.49 -0.36 16.51
CA LEU A 286 4.25 -0.40 17.77
C LEU A 286 3.74 0.58 18.83
N VAL A 287 3.04 1.65 18.44
CA VAL A 287 2.39 2.58 19.37
C VAL A 287 0.90 2.28 19.58
N SER A 288 0.37 1.25 18.92
CA SER A 288 -1.04 0.90 18.98
C SER A 288 -1.40 0.30 20.34
N PRO A 289 -2.57 0.64 20.93
CA PRO A 289 -3.06 -0.03 22.14
C PRO A 289 -3.39 -1.51 21.90
N LEU A 290 -3.46 -1.96 20.65
CA LEU A 290 -3.73 -3.36 20.28
C LEU A 290 -2.45 -4.19 20.13
N LEU A 291 -1.26 -3.62 20.32
CA LEU A 291 0.01 -4.30 20.10
C LEU A 291 0.11 -5.61 20.90
N ASP A 292 -0.16 -5.54 22.21
CA ASP A 292 -0.06 -6.70 23.10
C ASP A 292 -1.06 -7.79 22.71
N LEU A 293 -2.30 -7.39 22.40
CA LEU A 293 -3.35 -8.32 21.96
C LEU A 293 -2.97 -9.00 20.65
N ALA A 294 -2.50 -8.24 19.66
CA ALA A 294 -2.03 -8.77 18.37
C ALA A 294 -0.90 -9.78 18.58
N CYS A 295 0.07 -9.45 19.44
CA CYS A 295 1.19 -10.32 19.77
C CYS A 295 0.72 -11.63 20.44
N SER A 296 -0.15 -11.55 21.45
CA SER A 296 -0.71 -12.71 22.13
C SER A 296 -1.51 -13.62 21.20
N VAL A 297 -2.38 -13.04 20.36
CA VAL A 297 -3.20 -13.81 19.42
C VAL A 297 -2.32 -14.51 18.38
N LEU A 298 -1.35 -13.80 17.78
CA LEU A 298 -0.40 -14.38 16.83
C LEU A 298 0.43 -15.49 17.47
N LYS A 299 0.85 -15.34 18.74
CA LYS A 299 1.56 -16.39 19.49
C LYS A 299 0.73 -17.67 19.59
N ILE A 300 -0.52 -17.56 20.05
CA ILE A 300 -1.41 -18.71 20.25
C ILE A 300 -1.67 -19.42 18.92
N ILE A 301 -2.00 -18.67 17.87
CA ILE A 301 -2.26 -19.25 16.53
C ILE A 301 -0.99 -19.91 15.97
N SER A 302 0.19 -19.29 16.16
CA SER A 302 1.46 -19.87 15.74
C SER A 302 1.76 -21.18 16.46
N GLN A 303 1.51 -21.25 17.77
CA GLN A 303 1.67 -22.47 18.54
C GLN A 303 0.76 -23.59 17.99
N VAL A 304 -0.53 -23.28 17.79
CA VAL A 304 -1.49 -24.23 17.21
C VAL A 304 -1.04 -24.67 15.80
N ALA A 305 -0.54 -23.76 14.97
CA ALA A 305 -0.05 -24.08 13.63
C ALA A 305 1.16 -25.04 13.67
N ILE A 306 2.11 -24.81 14.58
CA ILE A 306 3.28 -25.69 14.78
C ILE A 306 2.84 -27.06 15.28
N GLU A 307 1.94 -27.11 16.26
CA GLU A 307 1.39 -28.37 16.79
C GLU A 307 0.68 -29.16 15.69
N ARG A 308 -0.13 -28.51 14.84
CA ARG A 308 -0.79 -29.16 13.71
C ARG A 308 0.22 -29.68 12.68
N TYR A 309 1.28 -28.94 12.38
CA TYR A 309 2.34 -29.42 11.49
C TYR A 309 2.97 -30.73 11.98
N LEU A 310 3.21 -30.88 13.29
CA LEU A 310 3.75 -32.12 13.86
C LEU A 310 2.82 -33.33 13.62
N HIS A 311 1.51 -33.11 13.50
CA HIS A 311 0.52 -34.17 13.33
C HIS A 311 0.12 -34.42 11.86
N SER A 312 0.10 -33.39 11.00
CA SER A 312 -0.43 -33.47 9.63
C SER A 312 0.55 -33.03 8.52
N LYS A 313 1.78 -32.62 8.86
CA LYS A 313 2.81 -32.08 7.95
C LYS A 313 2.39 -30.86 7.12
N LEU A 314 1.28 -30.21 7.48
CA LEU A 314 0.84 -28.95 6.88
C LEU A 314 1.18 -27.81 7.84
N LEU A 315 2.17 -26.98 7.49
CA LEU A 315 2.53 -25.79 8.26
C LEU A 315 2.07 -24.55 7.52
N GLU A 316 1.22 -23.80 8.18
CA GLU A 316 0.87 -22.45 7.76
C GLU A 316 1.88 -21.47 8.36
N ILE A 317 2.82 -21.01 7.53
CA ILE A 317 4.01 -20.28 7.99
C ILE A 317 3.70 -18.80 8.26
N SER A 318 2.67 -18.23 7.61
CA SER A 318 2.31 -16.80 7.68
C SER A 318 2.13 -16.30 9.12
N CYS A 319 1.44 -17.07 9.97
CA CYS A 319 1.21 -16.73 11.38
C CYS A 319 2.53 -16.68 12.17
N VAL A 320 3.39 -17.68 11.98
CA VAL A 320 4.70 -17.78 12.64
C VAL A 320 5.61 -16.63 12.20
N GLU A 321 5.65 -16.32 10.91
CA GLU A 321 6.44 -15.20 10.39
C GLU A 321 5.96 -13.85 10.90
N ALA A 322 4.64 -13.63 10.95
CA ALA A 322 4.06 -12.40 11.49
C ALA A 322 4.38 -12.25 12.98
N TYR A 323 4.25 -13.32 13.76
CA TYR A 323 4.61 -13.34 15.18
C TYR A 323 6.10 -13.03 15.39
N MET A 324 6.99 -13.68 14.64
CA MET A 324 8.44 -13.44 14.72
C MET A 324 8.80 -12.01 14.32
N ALA A 325 8.21 -11.49 13.23
CA ALA A 325 8.45 -10.12 12.79
C ALA A 325 8.00 -9.10 13.85
N LEU A 326 6.81 -9.30 14.43
CA LEU A 326 6.26 -8.41 15.45
C LEU A 326 7.11 -8.40 16.72
N THR A 327 7.42 -9.58 17.26
CA THR A 327 8.24 -9.72 18.48
C THR A 327 9.66 -9.19 18.30
N LEU A 328 10.27 -9.39 17.12
CA LEU A 328 11.56 -8.81 16.80
C LEU A 328 11.50 -7.27 16.86
N HIS A 329 10.48 -6.67 16.25
CA HIS A 329 10.32 -5.22 16.27
C HIS A 329 10.01 -4.67 17.67
N MET A 330 9.19 -5.36 18.47
CA MET A 330 8.95 -5.01 19.88
C MET A 330 10.25 -5.02 20.69
N ALA A 331 11.04 -6.09 20.58
CA ALA A 331 12.31 -6.22 21.31
C ALA A 331 13.37 -5.18 20.89
N LEU A 332 13.32 -4.68 19.64
CA LEU A 332 14.20 -3.62 19.17
C LEU A 332 13.79 -2.24 19.70
N GLU A 333 12.49 -1.94 19.83
CA GLU A 333 12.01 -0.69 20.45
C GLU A 333 12.37 -0.62 21.94
N ASP A 334 12.16 -1.71 22.70
CA ASP A 334 12.46 -1.75 24.14
C ASP A 334 13.93 -1.41 24.44
N LYS A 335 14.85 -1.84 23.57
CA LYS A 335 16.29 -1.53 23.65
C LYS A 335 16.59 -0.07 23.36
N ASN A 336 15.86 0.56 22.44
CA ASN A 336 16.05 1.98 22.10
C ASN A 336 15.55 2.90 23.22
N THR A 337 14.46 2.54 23.90
CA THR A 337 13.95 3.27 25.07
C THR A 337 14.81 3.09 26.33
N THR A 338 15.42 1.91 26.52
CA THR A 338 16.30 1.66 27.67
C THR A 338 17.70 2.29 27.50
N GLY A 339 18.14 2.55 26.27
CA GLY A 339 19.37 3.28 25.98
C GLY A 339 19.29 4.80 26.20
N THR A 340 18.11 5.41 26.07
CA THR A 340 17.91 6.86 26.23
C THR A 340 17.74 7.31 27.68
N HIS A 341 17.42 6.41 28.60
CA HIS A 341 17.24 6.72 30.03
C HIS A 341 18.50 6.62 30.90
N LYS A 342 19.67 6.28 30.34
CA LYS A 342 20.91 6.12 31.12
C LYS A 342 21.81 7.36 31.20
N HIS A 343 21.45 8.50 30.61
CA HIS A 343 22.32 9.70 30.63
C HIS A 343 21.83 10.89 31.45
N ASN A 344 20.75 10.77 32.22
CA ASN A 344 20.34 11.80 33.19
C ASN A 344 19.96 11.16 34.53
N LYS A 345 20.97 10.92 35.37
CA LYS A 345 20.81 11.01 36.82
C LYS A 345 21.83 12.02 37.33
N ASN A 346 21.29 13.12 37.83
CA ASN A 346 21.96 14.14 38.61
C ASN A 346 22.76 13.49 39.75
N GLU A 347 24.03 13.84 39.87
CA GLU A 347 24.63 14.05 41.18
C GLU A 347 24.61 15.57 41.39
N ASP A 348 23.70 16.01 42.26
CA ASP A 348 23.63 17.38 42.75
C ASP A 348 24.58 17.53 43.95
N CYS A 349 25.38 18.59 43.87
CA CYS A 349 25.96 19.43 44.92
C CYS A 349 26.01 18.90 46.37
N ASP A 350 27.24 18.86 46.91
CA ASP A 350 27.50 19.39 48.25
C ASP A 350 28.58 20.46 48.16
N SER A 351 28.32 21.59 48.84
CA SER A 351 29.16 22.78 48.83
C SER A 351 30.15 22.70 49.98
N ASP A 352 31.45 22.99 49.76
CA ASP A 352 32.15 23.86 50.71
C ASP A 352 33.36 24.58 50.09
N SER A 353 33.55 25.76 50.65
CA SER A 353 34.35 26.91 50.27
C SER A 353 35.87 26.76 50.46
N THR A 354 36.69 27.30 49.55
CA THR A 354 37.76 28.27 49.88
C THR A 354 38.36 28.98 48.65
N LEU A 355 38.51 30.30 48.77
CA LEU A 355 39.27 31.23 47.91
C LEU A 355 40.78 30.94 47.90
N THR A 356 41.44 31.15 46.74
CA THR A 356 42.71 31.91 46.49
C THR A 356 43.26 31.49 45.11
N SER A 357 43.24 32.32 44.07
CA SER A 357 44.19 33.39 43.71
C SER A 357 45.22 32.97 42.65
N LEU A 358 45.26 33.75 41.55
CA LEU A 358 46.44 34.11 40.74
C LEU A 358 47.27 33.03 40.03
N GLY A 359 47.44 33.25 38.72
CA GLY A 359 48.78 33.27 38.11
C GLY A 359 49.05 32.26 37.00
N GLU A 360 49.20 32.82 35.79
CA GLU A 360 49.88 32.32 34.57
C GLU A 360 49.16 31.28 33.69
#